data_AF-A0A0T6B6R9-F1
#
_entry.id   AF-A0A0T6B6R9-F1
#
_cell.length_a   1.000
_cell.length_b   1.000
_cell.length_c   1.000
_cell.angle_alpha   90.00
_cell.angle_beta   90.00
_cell.angle_gamma   90.00
#
_symmetry.space_group_name_H-M   'P 1'
#
loop_
_entity.id
_entity.type
_entity.pdbx_description
1 polymer ?
#
loop_
_entity_poly.entity_id
_entity_poly.type
_entity_poly.pdbx_seq_one_letter_code
_entity_poly.pdbx_strand_id
1 'polypeptide(L)'
;MIPENNDYKLCHAQSLYQACMYEEAFKVTEEIIDEDCRSNVTKLQAAIKYGQEDLVSAKNLVDSCPVEDPDTEANLGCLLYKEENYEEALNKFSTSLQNLGFRPYLAYNVALCHYRLKEYGPALKYCADIIERGIRDHPELSVGMQTEGIEVRSVGNTLTLHETSLTEAFNLKAAIEYQLKNMDAAREALTDMPPRAEYELDAVTLHNQALMNIEQNPAEGFEKLQFLLQQNPFPPETFANL
;
A
#
# COMPACT_ATOMS: atom_id res chain seq x y z
N MET A 1 -13.78 -11.02 -28.29
CA MET A 1 -13.22 -9.81 -27.64
C MET A 1 -13.50 -8.62 -28.54
N ILE A 2 -13.79 -7.46 -27.96
CA ILE A 2 -14.00 -6.19 -28.68
C ILE A 2 -12.79 -5.31 -28.36
N PRO A 3 -11.69 -5.38 -29.16
CA PRO A 3 -10.42 -4.73 -28.84
C PRO A 3 -10.48 -3.21 -28.86
N GLU A 4 -11.54 -2.65 -29.43
CA GLU A 4 -11.76 -1.21 -29.59
C GLU A 4 -12.49 -0.57 -28.41
N ASN A 5 -12.94 -1.35 -27.42
CA ASN A 5 -13.60 -0.79 -26.24
C ASN A 5 -12.55 -0.18 -25.29
N ASN A 6 -12.66 1.12 -25.05
CA ASN A 6 -11.75 1.90 -24.19
C ASN A 6 -11.77 1.44 -22.73
N ASP A 7 -12.90 0.93 -22.22
CA ASP A 7 -13.00 0.40 -20.86
C ASP A 7 -12.10 -0.84 -20.70
N TYR A 8 -12.08 -1.73 -21.69
CA TYR A 8 -11.20 -2.90 -21.66
C TYR A 8 -9.73 -2.52 -21.75
N LYS A 9 -9.39 -1.50 -22.55
CA LYS A 9 -8.02 -0.97 -22.60
C LYS A 9 -7.59 -0.36 -21.27
N LEU A 10 -8.48 0.39 -20.62
CA LEU A 10 -8.22 0.97 -19.30
C LEU A 10 -7.99 -0.12 -18.25
N CYS A 11 -8.87 -1.14 -18.18
CA CYS A 11 -8.67 -2.27 -17.27
C CYS A 11 -7.38 -3.06 -17.57
N HIS A 12 -7.01 -3.20 -18.84
CA HIS A 12 -5.74 -3.82 -19.23
C HIS A 12 -4.54 -3.00 -18.75
N ALA A 13 -4.56 -1.68 -18.95
CA ALA A 13 -3.50 -0.79 -18.45
C ALA A 13 -3.40 -0.83 -16.91
N GLN A 14 -4.53 -0.84 -16.20
CA GLN A 14 -4.57 -0.99 -14.74
C GLN A 14 -3.95 -2.32 -14.29
N SER A 15 -4.25 -3.43 -14.99
CA SER A 15 -3.68 -4.74 -14.67
C SER A 15 -2.16 -4.77 -14.87
N LEU A 16 -1.67 -4.17 -15.95
CA LEU A 16 -0.22 -4.02 -16.20
C LEU A 16 0.44 -3.14 -15.12
N TYR A 17 -0.21 -2.05 -14.73
CA TYR A 17 0.27 -1.18 -13.64
C TYR A 17 0.39 -1.93 -12.31
N GLN A 18 -0.62 -2.72 -11.94
CA GLN A 18 -0.58 -3.55 -10.71
C GLN A 18 0.51 -4.64 -10.76
N ALA A 19 0.92 -5.07 -11.96
CA ALA A 19 2.04 -5.97 -12.17
C ALA A 19 3.41 -5.25 -12.26
N CYS A 20 3.46 -3.94 -11.96
CA CYS A 20 4.63 -3.08 -12.11
C CYS A 20 5.22 -3.02 -13.54
N MET A 21 4.44 -3.40 -14.56
CA MET A 21 4.81 -3.31 -15.98
C MET A 21 4.53 -1.90 -16.50
N TYR A 22 5.27 -0.93 -15.97
CA TYR A 22 4.98 0.50 -16.13
C TYR A 22 5.11 0.99 -17.58
N GLU A 23 6.09 0.50 -18.33
CA GLU A 23 6.28 0.92 -19.72
C GLU A 23 5.16 0.42 -20.61
N GLU A 24 4.75 -0.84 -20.44
CA GLU A 24 3.64 -1.45 -21.16
C GLU A 24 2.31 -0.81 -20.77
N ALA A 25 2.08 -0.58 -19.47
CA ALA A 25 0.90 0.11 -18.98
C ALA A 25 0.78 1.50 -19.62
N PHE A 26 1.86 2.27 -19.64
CA PHE A 26 1.86 3.63 -20.21
C PHE A 26 1.53 3.61 -21.70
N LYS A 27 2.13 2.72 -22.49
CA LYS A 27 1.83 2.58 -23.93
C LYS A 27 0.35 2.32 -24.18
N VAL A 28 -0.28 1.45 -23.38
CA VAL A 28 -1.73 1.18 -23.50
C VAL A 28 -2.54 2.44 -23.20
N THR A 29 -2.15 3.25 -22.21
CA THR A 29 -2.86 4.50 -21.90
C THR A 29 -2.83 5.53 -23.04
N GLU A 30 -1.75 5.58 -23.82
CA GLU A 30 -1.61 6.50 -24.96
C GLU A 30 -2.56 6.14 -26.13
N GLU A 31 -3.04 4.89 -26.19
CA GLU A 31 -4.00 4.43 -27.20
C GLU A 31 -5.47 4.72 -26.85
N ILE A 32 -5.74 5.23 -25.64
CA ILE A 32 -7.10 5.52 -25.17
C ILE A 32 -7.44 6.97 -25.52
N ILE A 33 -8.10 7.15 -26.67
CA ILE A 33 -8.55 8.45 -27.16
C ILE A 33 -10.05 8.56 -26.88
N ASP A 34 -10.39 8.86 -25.62
CA ASP A 34 -11.76 9.01 -25.15
C ASP A 34 -11.85 10.17 -24.15
N GLU A 35 -12.79 11.09 -24.38
CA GLU A 35 -13.01 12.22 -23.46
C GLU A 35 -13.60 11.73 -22.12
N ASP A 36 -14.43 10.70 -22.14
CA ASP A 36 -15.10 10.19 -20.94
C ASP A 36 -14.11 9.47 -20.01
N CYS A 37 -13.11 8.79 -20.59
CA CYS A 37 -12.05 8.12 -19.82
C CYS A 37 -10.87 9.04 -19.49
N ARG A 38 -10.80 10.25 -20.04
CA ARG A 38 -9.60 11.11 -19.99
C ARG A 38 -9.09 11.32 -18.56
N SER A 39 -9.96 11.66 -17.62
CA SER A 39 -9.58 11.87 -16.22
C SER A 39 -8.94 10.61 -15.61
N ASN A 40 -9.54 9.44 -15.82
CA ASN A 40 -9.01 8.17 -15.31
C ASN A 40 -7.68 7.80 -15.97
N VAL A 41 -7.54 8.04 -17.27
CA VAL A 41 -6.31 7.83 -18.03
C VAL A 41 -5.18 8.72 -17.49
N THR A 42 -5.44 10.01 -17.29
CA THR A 42 -4.45 10.95 -16.74
C THR A 42 -4.03 10.55 -15.32
N LYS A 43 -4.98 10.15 -14.47
CA LYS A 43 -4.66 9.66 -13.11
C LYS A 43 -3.81 8.39 -13.14
N LEU A 44 -4.13 7.45 -14.02
CA LEU A 44 -3.31 6.23 -14.20
C LEU A 44 -1.91 6.56 -14.72
N GLN A 45 -1.78 7.47 -15.69
CA GLN A 45 -0.49 7.93 -16.18
C GLN A 45 0.35 8.58 -15.08
N ALA A 46 -0.27 9.41 -14.22
CA ALA A 46 0.40 10.00 -13.06
C ALA A 46 0.90 8.93 -12.09
N ALA A 47 0.07 7.93 -11.77
CA ALA A 47 0.44 6.80 -10.91
C ALA A 47 1.57 5.96 -11.50
N ILE A 48 1.57 5.72 -12.82
CA ILE A 48 2.66 5.04 -13.53
C ILE A 48 3.96 5.83 -13.40
N LYS A 49 3.94 7.15 -13.67
CA LYS A 49 5.14 8.00 -13.56
C LYS A 49 5.67 8.08 -12.14
N TYR A 50 4.77 8.15 -11.16
CA TYR A 50 5.12 8.06 -9.75
C TYR A 50 5.81 6.73 -9.40
N GLY A 51 5.30 5.60 -9.91
CA GLY A 51 5.92 4.27 -9.73
C GLY A 51 7.28 4.11 -10.43
N GLN A 52 7.54 4.88 -11.48
CA GLN A 52 8.83 4.96 -12.17
C GLN A 52 9.84 5.91 -11.49
N GLU A 53 9.48 6.53 -10.36
CA GLU A 53 10.24 7.60 -9.69
C GLU A 53 10.44 8.86 -10.57
N ASP A 54 9.67 9.03 -11.65
CA ASP A 54 9.62 10.25 -12.46
C ASP A 54 8.63 11.25 -11.85
N LEU A 55 9.02 11.82 -10.71
CA LEU A 55 8.17 12.71 -9.91
C LEU A 55 7.81 14.00 -10.66
N VAL A 56 8.69 14.47 -11.57
CA VAL A 56 8.43 15.67 -12.37
C VAL A 56 7.27 15.43 -13.33
N SER A 57 7.29 14.33 -14.09
CA SER A 57 6.20 14.00 -15.00
C SER A 57 4.92 13.66 -14.24
N ALA A 58 5.03 12.93 -13.12
CA ALA A 58 3.88 12.62 -12.27
C ALA A 58 3.19 13.90 -11.77
N LYS A 59 3.96 14.87 -11.27
CA LYS A 59 3.45 16.17 -10.81
C LYS A 59 2.76 16.95 -11.92
N ASN A 60 3.36 17.05 -13.10
CA ASN A 60 2.75 17.73 -14.24
C ASN A 60 1.39 17.12 -14.62
N LEU A 61 1.25 15.79 -14.52
CA LEU A 61 -0.01 15.09 -14.79
C LEU A 61 -1.04 15.34 -13.67
N VAL A 62 -0.64 15.31 -12.40
CA VAL A 62 -1.53 15.63 -11.26
C VAL A 62 -2.00 17.08 -11.31
N ASP A 63 -1.11 18.03 -11.60
CA ASP A 63 -1.45 19.46 -11.73
C ASP A 63 -2.41 19.74 -12.91
N SER A 64 -2.50 18.82 -13.88
CA SER A 64 -3.45 18.91 -14.99
C SER A 64 -4.85 18.35 -14.65
N CYS A 65 -5.00 17.64 -13.53
CA CYS A 65 -6.29 17.14 -13.06
C CYS A 65 -7.14 18.27 -12.46
N PRO A 66 -8.49 18.16 -12.50
CA PRO A 66 -9.37 19.13 -11.85
C PRO A 66 -9.09 19.24 -10.35
N VAL A 67 -9.17 20.46 -9.81
CA VAL A 67 -8.97 20.73 -8.38
C VAL A 67 -10.12 20.17 -7.54
N GLU A 68 -11.30 20.06 -8.14
CA GLU A 68 -12.49 19.47 -7.55
C GLU A 68 -12.45 17.93 -7.52
N ASP A 69 -11.50 17.31 -8.24
CA ASP A 69 -11.32 15.86 -8.20
C ASP A 69 -10.75 15.48 -6.82
N PRO A 70 -11.46 14.64 -6.04
CA PRO A 70 -11.04 14.24 -4.70
C PRO A 70 -9.67 13.54 -4.68
N ASP A 71 -9.26 12.92 -5.80
CA ASP A 71 -7.99 12.21 -5.89
C ASP A 71 -6.80 13.17 -6.09
N THR A 72 -7.02 14.38 -6.63
CA THR A 72 -5.94 15.34 -6.92
C THR A 72 -5.20 15.74 -5.65
N GLU A 73 -5.93 16.09 -4.58
CA GLU A 73 -5.34 16.48 -3.29
C GLU A 73 -4.54 15.33 -2.67
N ALA A 74 -5.07 14.10 -2.73
CA ALA A 74 -4.39 12.91 -2.23
C ALA A 74 -3.12 12.59 -3.04
N ASN A 75 -3.18 12.70 -4.37
CA ASN A 75 -2.03 12.45 -5.25
C ASN A 75 -0.92 13.49 -5.05
N LEU A 76 -1.26 14.76 -4.80
CA LEU A 76 -0.29 15.78 -4.39
C LEU A 76 0.35 15.42 -3.04
N GLY A 77 -0.42 14.89 -2.09
CA GLY A 77 0.11 14.36 -0.83
C GLY A 77 1.14 13.25 -1.05
N CYS A 78 0.90 12.32 -1.98
CA CYS A 78 1.85 11.25 -2.33
C CYS A 78 3.16 11.81 -2.90
N LEU A 79 3.08 12.81 -3.79
CA LEU A 79 4.26 13.46 -4.35
C LEU A 79 5.09 14.15 -3.27
N LEU A 80 4.45 14.93 -2.39
CA LEU A 80 5.10 15.58 -1.25
C LEU A 80 5.76 14.57 -0.32
N TYR A 81 5.11 13.42 -0.09
CA TYR A 81 5.67 12.35 0.72
C TYR A 81 6.95 11.77 0.11
N LYS A 82 6.99 11.56 -1.22
CA LYS A 82 8.20 11.11 -1.94
C LYS A 82 9.32 12.14 -1.95
N GLU A 83 8.97 13.42 -1.94
CA GLU A 83 9.91 14.54 -1.79
C GLU A 83 10.36 14.77 -0.33
N GLU A 84 9.99 13.86 0.60
CA GLU A 84 10.27 13.92 2.03
C GLU A 84 9.64 15.12 2.77
N ASN A 85 8.70 15.83 2.13
CA ASN A 85 7.93 16.91 2.74
C ASN A 85 6.71 16.35 3.50
N TYR A 86 6.99 15.64 4.59
CA TYR A 86 5.99 14.87 5.34
C TYR A 86 4.93 15.75 6.02
N GLU A 87 5.27 16.97 6.44
CA GLU A 87 4.31 17.88 7.09
C GLU A 87 3.25 18.37 6.10
N GLU A 88 3.66 18.78 4.89
CA GLU A 88 2.72 19.19 3.85
C GLU A 88 1.92 17.99 3.33
N ALA A 89 2.54 16.83 3.15
CA ALA A 89 1.85 15.60 2.79
C ALA A 89 0.76 15.24 3.82
N LEU A 90 1.09 15.31 5.12
CA LEU A 90 0.15 15.09 6.22
C LEU A 90 -1.05 16.04 6.14
N ASN A 91 -0.82 17.32 5.85
CA ASN A 91 -1.89 18.29 5.69
C ASN A 91 -2.81 17.95 4.50
N LYS A 92 -2.25 17.53 3.36
CA LYS A 92 -3.00 17.10 2.17
C LYS A 92 -3.89 15.89 2.46
N PHE A 93 -3.32 14.84 3.07
CA PHE A 93 -4.08 13.64 3.39
C PHE A 93 -5.13 13.88 4.48
N SER A 94 -4.83 14.69 5.49
CA SER A 94 -5.78 15.05 6.55
C SER A 94 -6.97 15.84 6.00
N THR A 95 -6.71 16.79 5.10
CA THR A 95 -7.75 17.57 4.42
C THR A 95 -8.63 16.66 3.56
N SER A 96 -8.01 15.74 2.80
CA SER A 96 -8.74 14.75 2.00
C SER A 96 -9.64 13.86 2.87
N LEU A 97 -9.11 13.36 3.99
CA LEU A 97 -9.84 12.51 4.94
C LEU A 97 -11.02 13.25 5.60
N GLN A 98 -10.86 14.55 5.89
CA GLN A 98 -11.95 15.40 6.41
C GLN A 98 -13.05 15.63 5.37
N ASN A 99 -12.68 15.88 4.12
CA ASN A 99 -13.64 16.21 3.06
C ASN A 99 -14.41 14.98 2.54
N LEU A 100 -13.72 13.84 2.42
CA LEU A 100 -14.28 12.61 1.82
C LEU A 100 -14.84 11.63 2.86
N GLY A 101 -14.63 11.94 4.14
CA GLY A 101 -14.88 11.03 5.24
C GLY A 101 -13.82 9.93 5.32
N PHE A 102 -14.02 9.00 6.25
CA PHE A 102 -13.05 7.95 6.50
C PHE A 102 -12.85 7.05 5.28
N ARG A 103 -11.63 7.02 4.75
CA ARG A 103 -11.17 6.08 3.73
C ARG A 103 -9.91 5.40 4.24
N PRO A 104 -9.82 4.05 4.26
CA PRO A 104 -8.69 3.35 4.84
C PRO A 104 -7.34 3.76 4.26
N TYR A 105 -7.24 3.89 2.93
CA TYR A 105 -5.99 4.30 2.27
C TYR A 105 -5.53 5.71 2.66
N LEU A 106 -6.46 6.66 2.84
CA LEU A 106 -6.12 8.01 3.32
C LEU A 106 -5.69 8.00 4.78
N ALA A 107 -6.40 7.25 5.63
CA ALA A 107 -6.02 7.09 7.04
C ALA A 107 -4.64 6.44 7.17
N TYR A 108 -4.31 5.47 6.30
CA TYR A 108 -3.00 4.85 6.24
C TYR A 108 -1.92 5.86 5.82
N ASN A 109 -2.18 6.67 4.79
CA ASN A 109 -1.23 7.71 4.38
C ASN A 109 -0.97 8.75 5.48
N VAL A 110 -1.99 9.12 6.26
CA VAL A 110 -1.84 9.97 7.45
C VAL A 110 -0.98 9.27 8.51
N ALA A 111 -1.25 7.99 8.81
CA ALA A 111 -0.46 7.19 9.75
C ALA A 111 1.02 7.12 9.33
N LEU A 112 1.25 6.91 8.03
CA LEU A 112 2.58 6.81 7.45
C LEU A 112 3.35 8.14 7.54
N CYS A 113 2.68 9.28 7.34
CA CYS A 113 3.29 10.59 7.55
C CYS A 113 3.68 10.80 9.02
N HIS A 114 2.79 10.49 9.97
CA HIS A 114 3.10 10.55 11.40
C HIS A 114 4.29 9.64 11.77
N TYR A 115 4.35 8.44 11.20
CA TYR A 115 5.48 7.53 11.39
C TYR A 115 6.80 8.16 10.91
N ARG A 116 6.83 8.78 9.71
CA ARG A 116 8.01 9.48 9.19
C ARG A 116 8.43 10.67 10.05
N LEU A 117 7.47 11.35 10.66
CA LEU A 117 7.68 12.43 11.64
C LEU A 117 8.05 11.91 13.04
N LYS A 118 8.14 10.59 13.23
CA LYS A 118 8.42 9.91 14.52
C LYS A 118 7.33 10.13 15.58
N GLU A 119 6.12 10.46 15.15
CA GLU A 119 4.93 10.63 15.98
C GLU A 119 4.18 9.30 16.07
N TYR A 120 4.77 8.34 16.78
CA TYR A 120 4.26 6.96 16.80
C TYR A 120 2.87 6.82 17.44
N GLY A 121 2.53 7.65 18.43
CA GLY A 121 1.21 7.62 19.07
C GLY A 121 0.06 7.88 18.08
N PRO A 122 0.07 9.03 17.37
CA PRO A 122 -0.87 9.29 16.28
C PRO A 122 -0.85 8.22 15.18
N ALA A 123 0.32 7.75 14.76
CA ALA A 123 0.43 6.71 13.72
C ALA A 123 -0.28 5.40 14.13
N LEU A 124 -0.01 4.91 15.34
CA LEU A 124 -0.65 3.71 15.89
C LEU A 124 -2.16 3.89 16.08
N LYS A 125 -2.62 5.09 16.44
CA LYS A 125 -4.05 5.39 16.53
C LYS A 125 -4.75 5.21 15.18
N TYR A 126 -4.20 5.76 14.10
CA TYR A 126 -4.78 5.57 12.76
C TYR A 126 -4.72 4.11 12.30
N CYS A 127 -3.65 3.38 12.62
CA CYS A 127 -3.58 1.94 12.36
C CYS A 127 -4.71 1.19 13.10
N ALA A 128 -4.94 1.51 14.38
CA ALA A 128 -6.03 0.93 15.16
C ALA A 128 -7.40 1.26 14.56
N ASP A 129 -7.64 2.51 14.17
CA ASP A 129 -8.90 2.94 13.53
C ASP A 129 -9.18 2.16 12.22
N ILE A 130 -8.14 1.89 11.41
CA ILE A 130 -8.25 1.06 10.19
C ILE A 130 -8.59 -0.38 10.56
N ILE A 131 -7.86 -0.97 11.52
CA ILE A 131 -8.02 -2.36 11.94
C ILE A 131 -9.41 -2.60 12.53
N GLU A 132 -9.86 -1.75 13.46
CA GLU A 132 -11.17 -1.87 14.11
C GLU A 132 -12.32 -1.81 13.09
N ARG A 133 -12.21 -0.91 12.09
CA ARG A 133 -13.20 -0.81 11.02
C ARG A 133 -13.13 -2.03 10.09
N GLY A 134 -11.94 -2.49 9.72
CA GLY A 134 -11.78 -3.71 8.92
C GLY A 134 -12.40 -4.93 9.59
N ILE A 135 -12.18 -5.12 10.90
CA ILE A 135 -12.79 -6.23 11.68
C ILE A 135 -14.32 -6.11 11.68
N ARG A 136 -14.84 -4.90 11.96
CA ARG A 136 -16.28 -4.67 12.09
C ARG A 136 -17.01 -4.79 10.75
N ASP A 137 -16.44 -4.21 9.71
CA ASP A 137 -17.10 -4.04 8.42
C ASP A 137 -16.84 -5.26 7.50
N HIS A 138 -15.74 -6.00 7.72
CA HIS A 138 -15.32 -7.16 6.94
C HIS A 138 -14.90 -8.37 7.82
N PRO A 139 -15.82 -8.93 8.63
CA PRO A 139 -15.50 -10.08 9.49
C PRO A 139 -15.05 -11.32 8.71
N GLU A 140 -15.36 -11.42 7.41
CA GLU A 140 -14.89 -12.47 6.52
C GLU A 140 -13.37 -12.50 6.34
N LEU A 141 -12.67 -11.39 6.60
CA LEU A 141 -11.21 -11.30 6.48
C LEU A 141 -10.46 -11.97 7.64
N SER A 142 -11.16 -12.47 8.67
CA SER A 142 -10.60 -13.37 9.69
C SER A 142 -9.36 -12.80 10.43
N VAL A 143 -9.33 -11.48 10.63
CA VAL A 143 -8.29 -10.79 11.42
C VAL A 143 -8.18 -11.38 12.82
N GLY A 144 -6.97 -11.64 13.30
CA GLY A 144 -6.70 -12.15 14.66
C GLY A 144 -6.90 -13.65 14.87
N MET A 145 -7.50 -14.37 13.91
CA MET A 145 -7.85 -15.79 14.09
C MET A 145 -6.62 -16.72 14.23
N GLN A 146 -5.51 -16.40 13.56
CA GLN A 146 -4.27 -17.20 13.68
C GLN A 146 -3.65 -17.08 15.08
N THR A 147 -3.67 -15.89 15.67
CA THR A 147 -3.19 -15.65 17.04
C THR A 147 -4.02 -16.42 18.08
N GLU A 148 -5.32 -16.60 17.82
CA GLU A 148 -6.21 -17.45 18.64
C GLU A 148 -6.01 -18.95 18.42
N GLY A 149 -5.08 -19.36 17.55
CA GLY A 149 -4.80 -20.76 17.22
C GLY A 149 -5.88 -21.41 16.35
N ILE A 150 -6.72 -20.61 15.70
CA ILE A 150 -7.77 -21.09 14.79
C ILE A 150 -7.18 -21.19 13.39
N GLU A 151 -7.15 -22.41 12.84
CA GLU A 151 -6.69 -22.63 11.47
C GLU A 151 -7.78 -22.16 10.49
N VAL A 152 -7.56 -20.97 9.92
CA VAL A 152 -8.41 -20.36 8.90
C VAL A 152 -7.77 -20.49 7.53
N ARG A 153 -8.62 -20.65 6.50
CA ARG A 153 -8.17 -20.69 5.11
C ARG A 153 -7.66 -19.33 4.68
N SER A 154 -6.76 -19.33 3.69
CA SER A 154 -6.34 -18.09 3.06
C SER A 154 -7.54 -17.30 2.53
N VAL A 155 -7.55 -15.99 2.80
CA VAL A 155 -8.49 -15.04 2.20
C VAL A 155 -8.06 -14.55 0.82
N GLY A 156 -6.81 -14.83 0.42
CA GLY A 156 -6.19 -14.37 -0.83
C GLY A 156 -6.02 -12.85 -0.92
N ASN A 157 -5.42 -12.38 -2.02
CA ASN A 157 -5.27 -10.95 -2.32
C ASN A 157 -6.51 -10.39 -3.02
N THR A 158 -7.63 -10.35 -2.28
CA THR A 158 -8.92 -9.87 -2.81
C THR A 158 -8.96 -8.35 -2.90
N LEU A 159 -9.83 -7.82 -3.77
CA LEU A 159 -10.12 -6.38 -3.83
C LEU A 159 -10.59 -5.86 -2.47
N THR A 160 -11.44 -6.61 -1.76
CA THR A 160 -11.88 -6.26 -0.41
C THR A 160 -10.71 -6.11 0.56
N LEU A 161 -9.78 -7.08 0.60
CA LEU A 161 -8.59 -6.97 1.44
C LEU A 161 -7.78 -5.70 1.09
N HIS A 162 -7.58 -5.43 -0.20
CA HIS A 162 -6.88 -4.22 -0.66
C HIS A 162 -7.58 -2.92 -0.22
N GLU A 163 -8.89 -2.81 -0.40
CA GLU A 163 -9.67 -1.61 -0.07
C GLU A 163 -9.71 -1.30 1.44
N THR A 164 -9.51 -2.32 2.29
CA THR A 164 -9.47 -2.13 3.75
C THR A 164 -8.16 -1.56 4.27
N SER A 165 -7.08 -1.57 3.49
CA SER A 165 -5.72 -1.20 3.93
C SER A 165 -5.24 -1.93 5.20
N LEU A 166 -5.79 -3.11 5.49
CA LEU A 166 -5.43 -3.90 6.68
C LEU A 166 -3.97 -4.37 6.62
N THR A 167 -3.53 -4.87 5.46
CA THR A 167 -2.16 -5.34 5.25
C THR A 167 -1.15 -4.22 5.54
N GLU A 168 -1.41 -3.04 5.01
CA GLU A 168 -0.60 -1.84 5.19
C GLU A 168 -0.58 -1.38 6.64
N ALA A 169 -1.74 -1.31 7.29
CA ALA A 169 -1.86 -0.91 8.70
C ALA A 169 -1.14 -1.87 9.65
N PHE A 170 -1.26 -3.18 9.45
CA PHE A 170 -0.57 -4.17 10.27
C PHE A 170 0.95 -4.15 10.04
N ASN A 171 1.40 -3.99 8.80
CA ASN A 171 2.84 -3.84 8.50
C ASN A 171 3.42 -2.60 9.19
N LEU A 172 2.72 -1.46 9.13
CA LEU A 172 3.16 -0.24 9.79
C LEU A 172 3.14 -0.37 11.31
N LYS A 173 2.10 -1.00 11.88
CA LYS A 173 2.05 -1.32 13.32
C LYS A 173 3.24 -2.19 13.72
N ALA A 174 3.53 -3.27 12.99
CA ALA A 174 4.66 -4.14 13.25
C ALA A 174 6.00 -3.38 13.20
N ALA A 175 6.20 -2.53 12.19
CA ALA A 175 7.41 -1.73 12.04
C ALA A 175 7.60 -0.74 13.20
N ILE A 176 6.53 -0.06 13.65
CA ILE A 176 6.57 0.86 14.79
C ILE A 176 6.92 0.10 16.07
N GLU A 177 6.25 -1.01 16.34
CA GLU A 177 6.50 -1.81 17.55
C GLU A 177 7.92 -2.37 17.58
N TYR A 178 8.43 -2.82 16.41
CA TYR A 178 9.82 -3.25 16.27
C TYR A 178 10.81 -2.13 16.61
N GLN A 179 10.59 -0.91 16.10
CA GLN A 179 11.42 0.25 16.43
C GLN A 179 11.38 0.63 17.91
N LEU A 180 10.23 0.45 18.56
CA LEU A 180 10.04 0.64 19.99
C LEU A 180 10.59 -0.52 20.84
N LYS A 181 11.15 -1.56 20.20
CA LYS A 181 11.68 -2.79 20.82
C LYS A 181 10.61 -3.65 21.50
N ASN A 182 9.35 -3.47 21.11
CA ASN A 182 8.23 -4.28 21.58
C ASN A 182 8.07 -5.50 20.65
N MET A 183 9.04 -6.43 20.72
CA MET A 183 9.13 -7.57 19.80
C MET A 183 7.88 -8.45 19.79
N ASP A 184 7.24 -8.64 20.94
CA ASP A 184 6.02 -9.44 21.04
C ASP A 184 4.84 -8.74 20.35
N ALA A 185 4.68 -7.43 20.53
CA ALA A 185 3.63 -6.66 19.86
C ALA A 185 3.87 -6.58 18.34
N ALA A 186 5.13 -6.50 17.91
CA ALA A 186 5.48 -6.53 16.49
C ALA A 186 5.11 -7.88 15.85
N ARG A 187 5.42 -9.00 16.54
CA ARG A 187 5.06 -10.35 16.09
C ARG A 187 3.54 -10.54 16.06
N GLU A 188 2.85 -10.13 17.12
CA GLU A 188 1.38 -10.19 17.21
C GLU A 188 0.72 -9.42 16.07
N ALA A 189 1.22 -8.23 15.72
CA ALA A 189 0.67 -7.47 14.60
C ALA A 189 0.79 -8.22 13.26
N LEU A 190 1.83 -9.02 13.05
CA LEU A 190 1.98 -9.83 11.84
C LEU A 190 1.10 -11.09 11.86
N THR A 191 0.90 -11.72 13.01
CA THR A 191 0.03 -12.90 13.13
C THR A 191 -1.46 -12.56 13.14
N ASP A 192 -1.81 -11.33 13.52
CA ASP A 192 -3.19 -10.83 13.47
C ASP A 192 -3.65 -10.44 12.06
N MET A 193 -2.74 -10.34 11.09
CA MET A 193 -3.10 -10.05 9.70
C MET A 193 -4.14 -11.05 9.16
N PRO A 194 -5.00 -10.61 8.21
CA PRO A 194 -5.83 -11.53 7.45
C PRO A 194 -5.01 -12.72 6.90
N PRO A 195 -5.44 -13.97 7.14
CA PRO A 195 -4.64 -15.15 6.84
C PRO A 195 -4.43 -15.28 5.34
N ARG A 196 -3.18 -15.36 4.89
CA ARG A 196 -2.79 -15.58 3.50
C ARG A 196 -1.78 -16.71 3.41
N ALA A 197 -1.77 -17.43 2.30
CA ALA A 197 -0.70 -18.38 2.05
C ALA A 197 0.61 -17.63 1.78
N GLU A 198 1.74 -18.23 2.09
CA GLU A 198 3.04 -17.56 2.00
C GLU A 198 3.36 -17.02 0.59
N TYR A 199 2.98 -17.76 -0.46
CA TYR A 199 3.16 -17.33 -1.86
C TYR A 199 2.22 -16.19 -2.28
N GLU A 200 1.25 -15.81 -1.44
CA GLU A 200 0.35 -14.68 -1.64
C GLU A 200 0.82 -13.44 -0.87
N LEU A 201 1.84 -13.55 -0.02
CA LEU A 201 2.33 -12.42 0.76
C LEU A 201 3.04 -11.41 -0.15
N ASP A 202 2.73 -10.14 0.08
CA ASP A 202 3.47 -9.04 -0.53
C ASP A 202 4.90 -8.97 0.04
N ALA A 203 5.78 -8.30 -0.71
CA ALA A 203 7.19 -8.24 -0.38
C ALA A 203 7.47 -7.58 0.98
N VAL A 204 6.62 -6.63 1.41
CA VAL A 204 6.77 -5.94 2.70
C VAL A 204 6.38 -6.87 3.85
N THR A 205 5.23 -7.55 3.76
CA THR A 205 4.85 -8.55 4.78
C THR A 205 5.86 -9.67 4.87
N LEU A 206 6.34 -10.20 3.74
CA LEU A 206 7.34 -11.27 3.74
C LEU A 206 8.67 -10.82 4.38
N HIS A 207 9.11 -9.59 4.08
CA HIS A 207 10.28 -8.98 4.70
C HIS A 207 10.10 -8.85 6.23
N ASN A 208 8.98 -8.29 6.68
CA ASN A 208 8.71 -8.10 8.10
C ASN A 208 8.63 -9.44 8.84
N GLN A 209 8.00 -10.46 8.25
CA GLN A 209 7.97 -11.81 8.82
C GLN A 209 9.36 -12.43 8.91
N ALA A 210 10.23 -12.21 7.92
CA ALA A 210 11.61 -12.68 7.97
C ALA A 210 12.37 -12.04 9.14
N LEU A 211 12.24 -10.72 9.33
CA LEU A 211 12.87 -10.02 10.45
C LEU A 211 12.36 -10.47 11.81
N MET A 212 11.03 -10.62 11.98
CA MET A 212 10.45 -10.97 13.28
C MET A 212 10.82 -12.38 13.75
N ASN A 213 11.18 -13.25 12.82
CA ASN A 213 11.51 -14.65 13.10
C ASN A 213 13.01 -14.96 12.99
N ILE A 214 13.87 -13.98 12.67
CA ILE A 214 15.30 -14.23 12.42
C ILE A 214 16.03 -14.74 13.68
N GLU A 215 15.58 -14.36 14.87
CA GLU A 215 16.17 -14.84 16.13
C GLU A 215 15.76 -16.30 16.43
N GLN A 216 14.52 -16.68 16.09
CA GLN A 216 13.99 -18.02 16.36
C GLN A 216 14.40 -19.02 15.27
N ASN A 217 14.36 -18.61 14.01
CA ASN A 217 14.72 -19.41 12.85
C ASN A 217 15.54 -18.59 11.83
N PRO A 218 16.85 -18.38 12.09
CA PRO A 218 17.69 -17.55 11.23
C PRO A 218 17.73 -18.04 9.78
N ALA A 219 17.78 -19.35 9.56
CA ALA A 219 17.91 -19.94 8.23
C ALA A 219 16.72 -19.57 7.33
N GLU A 220 15.49 -19.69 7.85
CA GLU A 220 14.28 -19.31 7.13
C GLU A 220 14.22 -17.79 6.88
N GLY A 221 14.61 -16.98 7.87
CA GLY A 221 14.68 -15.53 7.71
C GLY A 221 15.63 -15.11 6.58
N PHE A 222 16.84 -15.68 6.53
CA PHE A 222 17.81 -15.41 5.47
C PHE A 222 17.32 -15.87 4.09
N GLU A 223 16.67 -17.04 4.01
CA GLU A 223 16.12 -17.55 2.75
C GLU A 223 15.06 -16.57 2.18
N LYS A 224 14.18 -16.05 3.03
CA LYS A 224 13.15 -15.06 2.63
C LYS A 224 13.77 -13.75 2.15
N LEU A 225 14.76 -13.22 2.87
CA LEU A 225 15.46 -11.99 2.46
C LEU A 225 16.23 -12.19 1.15
N GLN A 226 16.88 -13.34 0.97
CA GLN A 226 17.57 -13.67 -0.29
C GLN A 226 16.60 -13.83 -1.46
N PHE A 227 15.44 -14.45 -1.24
CA PHE A 227 14.37 -14.53 -2.23
C PHE A 227 13.89 -13.14 -2.66
N LEU A 228 13.68 -12.23 -1.70
CA LEU A 228 13.25 -10.86 -1.98
C LEU A 228 14.24 -10.06 -2.83
N LEU A 229 15.56 -10.25 -2.65
CA LEU A 229 16.58 -9.61 -3.48
C LEU A 229 16.53 -10.03 -4.96
N GLN A 230 15.85 -11.12 -5.28
CA GLN A 230 15.63 -11.57 -6.67
C GLN A 230 14.33 -11.01 -7.28
N GLN A 231 13.48 -10.39 -6.47
CA GLN A 231 12.22 -9.79 -6.92
C GLN A 231 12.44 -8.35 -7.38
N ASN A 232 11.51 -7.83 -8.19
CA ASN A 232 11.45 -6.42 -8.53
C ASN A 232 9.97 -6.00 -8.61
N PRO A 233 9.50 -5.07 -7.75
CA PRO A 233 10.25 -4.37 -6.70
C PRO A 233 10.46 -5.23 -5.44
N PHE A 234 11.39 -4.79 -4.57
CA PHE A 234 11.57 -5.34 -3.22
C PHE A 234 11.77 -4.18 -2.20
N PRO A 235 11.50 -4.39 -0.89
CA PRO A 235 11.68 -3.34 0.11
C PRO A 235 13.14 -2.90 0.19
N PRO A 236 13.46 -1.59 0.15
CA PRO A 236 14.85 -1.11 0.11
C PRO A 236 15.67 -1.54 1.34
N GLU A 237 15.02 -1.76 2.48
CA GLU A 237 15.63 -2.23 3.71
C GLU A 237 16.14 -3.68 3.62
N THR A 238 15.67 -4.48 2.65
CA THR A 238 16.03 -5.90 2.48
C THR A 238 17.53 -6.11 2.37
N PHE A 239 18.23 -5.28 1.59
CA PHE A 239 19.67 -5.43 1.42
C PHE A 239 20.46 -5.09 2.68
N ALA A 240 20.01 -4.08 3.45
CA ALA A 240 20.70 -3.67 4.67
C ALA A 240 20.48 -4.65 5.83
N ASN A 241 19.41 -5.43 5.78
CA ASN A 241 19.03 -6.38 6.83
C ASN A 241 19.50 -7.84 6.57
N LEU A 242 20.09 -8.12 5.39
CA LEU A 242 20.74 -9.40 5.07
C LEU A 242 22.18 -9.41 5.59
#